data_AF-A0A8S8Y0C7-F1
#
_entry.id   AF-A0A8S8Y0C7-F1
#
_cell.length_a   1.000
_cell.length_b   1.000
_cell.length_c   1.000
_cell.angle_alpha   90.00
_cell.angle_beta   90.00
_cell.angle_gamma   90.00
#
_symmetry.space_group_name_H-M   'P 1'
#
loop_
_entity.id
_entity.type
_entity.pdbx_description
1 polymer ?
#
loop_
_entity_poly.entity_id
_entity_poly.type
_entity_poly.pdbx_seq_one_letter_code
_entity_poly.pdbx_strand_id
1 'polypeptide(L)'
;MGKQSIPWAVGLTGLLYFGMLGYWQYDAFETALFDSGNASQNAIDGALFGFGFGVAYVAFMIWCFTRDLPEGLKEVPIIGRYGKMLAWLTFLGIAVWYCRPNSMYGGTHQDLVGYLLVGVILLGFGASAALVCFMYSGDKNSRLYALHRFVDTYPTITKPERHVRFNEKLWTTTLVLIIYFAMTNVMIWGLSGQALDLFSGFRSIMAGASGTIMHLGIGPIVTGSIIMQLFAGAKIIRLDLQDSEDKAMYQGVQKLLVLLMIPIESIPQTYGFLDPTENLITKLWNGLG
;
A
#
# COMPACT_ATOMS: atom_id res chain seq x y z
N MET A 1 -11.93 -26.34 16.80
CA MET A 1 -12.45 -26.76 15.48
C MET A 1 -11.91 -25.73 14.51
N GLY A 2 -10.79 -26.04 13.86
CA GLY A 2 -10.11 -25.10 12.97
C GLY A 2 -11.04 -24.60 11.88
N LYS A 3 -11.00 -23.31 11.58
CA LYS A 3 -11.83 -22.74 10.51
C LYS A 3 -11.38 -23.33 9.18
N GLN A 4 -12.31 -23.86 8.39
CA GLN A 4 -12.04 -24.24 7.02
C GLN A 4 -11.87 -22.97 6.17
N SER A 5 -11.05 -23.08 5.13
CA SER A 5 -10.94 -22.04 4.11
C SER A 5 -12.33 -21.77 3.52
N ILE A 6 -12.55 -20.58 2.97
CA ILE A 6 -13.76 -20.29 2.19
C ILE A 6 -13.37 -20.24 0.70
N PRO A 7 -13.47 -21.34 -0.04
CA PRO A 7 -13.07 -21.39 -1.44
C PRO A 7 -13.82 -20.36 -2.31
N TRP A 8 -15.11 -20.13 -2.02
CA TRP A 8 -15.90 -19.17 -2.80
C TRP A 8 -15.42 -17.72 -2.59
N ALA A 9 -15.02 -17.34 -1.38
CA ALA A 9 -14.52 -16.00 -1.09
C ALA A 9 -13.14 -15.78 -1.72
N VAL A 10 -12.28 -16.80 -1.69
CA VAL A 10 -10.99 -16.79 -2.39
C VAL A 10 -11.19 -16.63 -3.90
N GLY A 11 -12.11 -17.41 -4.49
CA GLY A 11 -12.45 -17.31 -5.90
C GLY A 11 -13.02 -15.94 -6.27
N LEU A 12 -13.94 -15.41 -5.45
CA LEU A 12 -14.55 -14.09 -5.67
C LEU A 12 -13.51 -12.96 -5.56
N THR A 13 -12.68 -12.94 -4.52
CA THR A 13 -11.65 -11.89 -4.36
C THR A 13 -10.61 -11.96 -5.48
N GLY A 14 -10.21 -13.16 -5.89
CA GLY A 14 -9.33 -13.35 -7.05
C GLY A 14 -9.96 -12.83 -8.33
N LEU A 15 -11.21 -13.23 -8.62
CA LEU A 15 -11.95 -12.76 -9.79
C LEU A 15 -12.16 -11.25 -9.80
N LEU A 16 -12.50 -10.65 -8.66
CA LEU A 16 -12.67 -9.20 -8.56
C LEU A 16 -11.36 -8.46 -8.82
N TYR A 17 -10.26 -8.92 -8.22
CA TYR A 17 -8.97 -8.26 -8.38
C TYR A 17 -8.40 -8.43 -9.80
N PHE A 18 -8.30 -9.67 -10.29
CA PHE A 18 -7.78 -9.93 -11.64
C PHE A 18 -8.74 -9.45 -12.73
N GLY A 19 -10.05 -9.49 -12.49
CA GLY A 19 -11.06 -8.91 -13.36
C GLY A 19 -10.95 -7.40 -13.45
N MET A 20 -10.69 -6.71 -12.34
CA MET A 20 -10.39 -5.27 -12.33
C MET A 20 -9.10 -4.96 -13.10
N LEU A 21 -8.03 -5.74 -12.93
CA LEU A 21 -6.79 -5.57 -13.70
C LEU A 21 -7.03 -5.78 -15.20
N GLY A 22 -7.76 -6.83 -15.57
CA GLY A 22 -8.14 -7.11 -16.96
C GLY A 22 -9.00 -5.99 -17.55
N TYR A 23 -9.96 -5.46 -16.77
CA TYR A 23 -10.80 -4.34 -17.18
C TYR A 23 -9.99 -3.05 -17.39
N TRP A 24 -9.01 -2.77 -16.53
CA TRP A 24 -8.15 -1.59 -16.70
C TRP A 24 -7.38 -1.63 -18.03
N GLN A 25 -6.95 -2.81 -18.48
CA GLN A 25 -6.25 -2.99 -19.75
C GLN A 25 -7.16 -3.54 -20.86
N TYR A 26 -8.48 -3.35 -20.75
CA TYR A 26 -9.46 -3.98 -21.64
C TYR A 26 -9.22 -3.66 -23.11
N ASP A 27 -9.01 -2.38 -23.44
CA ASP A 27 -8.78 -1.94 -24.82
C ASP A 27 -7.54 -2.59 -25.45
N ALA A 28 -6.47 -2.76 -24.68
CA ALA A 28 -5.25 -3.42 -25.12
C ALA A 28 -5.46 -4.93 -25.34
N PHE A 29 -6.25 -5.59 -24.48
CA PHE A 29 -6.59 -7.00 -24.61
C PHE A 29 -7.56 -7.28 -25.77
N GLU A 30 -8.56 -6.42 -25.96
CA GLU A 30 -9.52 -6.53 -27.07
C GLU A 30 -8.80 -6.40 -28.42
N THR A 31 -7.93 -5.41 -28.54
CA THR A 31 -7.10 -5.21 -29.74
C THR A 31 -6.19 -6.41 -30.01
N ALA A 32 -5.61 -7.01 -28.95
CA ALA A 32 -4.77 -8.20 -29.08
C ALA A 32 -5.54 -9.45 -29.54
N LEU A 33 -6.80 -9.62 -29.13
CA LEU A 33 -7.61 -10.81 -29.40
C LEU A 33 -8.44 -10.71 -30.69
N PHE A 34 -8.93 -9.52 -31.04
CA PHE A 34 -9.95 -9.34 -32.08
C PHE A 34 -9.56 -8.40 -33.22
N ASP A 35 -8.56 -7.53 -33.05
CA ASP A 35 -8.16 -6.55 -34.08
C ASP A 35 -6.63 -6.42 -34.23
N SER A 36 -5.97 -7.55 -34.55
CA SER A 36 -4.51 -7.65 -34.73
C SER A 36 -3.95 -6.81 -35.89
N GLY A 37 -4.79 -6.14 -36.69
CA GLY A 37 -4.38 -5.42 -37.91
C GLY A 37 -3.93 -3.97 -37.68
N ASN A 38 -4.42 -3.30 -36.63
CA ASN A 38 -4.14 -1.88 -36.34
C ASN A 38 -3.52 -1.63 -34.95
N ALA A 39 -3.05 -2.70 -34.29
CA ALA A 39 -2.60 -2.64 -32.91
C ALA A 39 -1.22 -1.99 -32.77
N SER A 40 -1.09 -1.04 -31.83
CA SER A 40 0.21 -0.68 -31.28
C SER A 40 0.77 -1.89 -30.51
N GLN A 41 1.75 -2.58 -31.08
CA GLN A 41 2.41 -3.74 -30.46
C GLN A 41 2.91 -3.42 -29.03
N ASN A 42 3.36 -2.18 -28.80
CA ASN A 42 3.78 -1.69 -27.49
C ASN A 42 2.64 -1.71 -26.44
N ALA A 43 1.40 -1.42 -26.83
CA ALA A 43 0.27 -1.45 -25.91
C ALA A 43 -0.09 -2.88 -25.49
N ILE A 44 0.00 -3.82 -26.44
CA ILE A 44 -0.25 -5.25 -26.20
C ILE A 44 0.82 -5.84 -25.28
N ASP A 45 2.10 -5.59 -25.59
CA ASP A 45 3.22 -6.08 -24.80
C ASP A 45 3.18 -5.55 -23.36
N GLY A 46 2.83 -4.27 -23.21
CA GLY A 46 2.60 -3.63 -21.92
C GLY A 46 1.51 -4.29 -21.07
N ALA A 47 0.34 -4.56 -21.67
CA ALA A 47 -0.79 -5.19 -20.99
C ALA A 47 -0.47 -6.64 -20.58
N LEU A 48 0.14 -7.42 -21.48
CA LEU A 48 0.56 -8.80 -21.21
C LEU A 48 1.61 -8.87 -20.10
N PHE A 49 2.64 -8.03 -20.19
CA PHE A 49 3.66 -7.93 -19.15
C PHE A 49 3.01 -7.57 -17.82
N GLY A 50 2.21 -6.51 -17.76
CA GLY A 50 1.68 -6.02 -16.50
C GLY A 50 0.67 -6.98 -15.86
N PHE A 51 -0.14 -7.69 -16.65
CA PHE A 51 -1.03 -8.73 -16.11
C PHE A 51 -0.25 -9.94 -15.59
N GLY A 52 0.72 -10.44 -16.36
CA GLY A 52 1.60 -11.54 -15.93
C GLY A 52 2.41 -11.19 -14.68
N PHE A 53 2.93 -9.95 -14.64
CA PHE A 53 3.62 -9.38 -13.49
C PHE A 53 2.70 -9.27 -12.26
N GLY A 54 1.44 -8.89 -12.45
CA GLY A 54 0.41 -8.90 -11.40
C GLY A 54 0.17 -10.28 -10.80
N VAL A 55 0.03 -11.31 -11.64
CA VAL A 55 -0.11 -12.70 -11.18
C VAL A 55 1.13 -13.14 -10.38
N ALA A 56 2.33 -12.88 -10.91
CA ALA A 56 3.59 -13.22 -10.25
C ALA A 56 3.74 -12.49 -8.89
N TYR A 57 3.38 -11.21 -8.84
CA TYR A 57 3.43 -10.40 -7.64
C TYR A 57 2.45 -10.89 -6.56
N VAL A 58 1.20 -11.18 -6.92
CA VAL A 58 0.22 -11.74 -5.97
C VAL A 58 0.67 -13.10 -5.45
N ALA A 59 1.19 -13.98 -6.31
CA ALA A 59 1.73 -15.27 -5.89
C ALA A 59 2.91 -15.11 -4.92
N PHE A 60 3.81 -14.18 -5.21
CA PHE A 60 4.93 -13.83 -4.32
C PHE A 60 4.45 -13.27 -2.97
N MET A 61 3.44 -12.41 -2.97
CA MET A 61 2.87 -11.82 -1.75
C MET A 61 2.16 -12.87 -0.89
N ILE A 62 1.38 -13.77 -1.50
CA ILE A 62 0.77 -14.91 -0.79
C ILE A 62 1.85 -15.79 -0.18
N TRP A 63 2.93 -16.07 -0.92
CA TRP A 63 4.09 -16.80 -0.39
C TRP A 63 4.73 -16.08 0.80
N CYS A 64 4.90 -14.75 0.72
CA CYS A 64 5.47 -13.94 1.80
C CYS A 64 4.66 -14.01 3.10
N PHE A 65 3.33 -14.00 3.01
CA PHE A 65 2.45 -14.09 4.17
C PHE A 65 2.32 -15.51 4.73
N THR A 66 2.39 -16.55 3.88
CA THR A 66 2.11 -17.93 4.29
C THR A 66 3.35 -18.73 4.70
N ARG A 67 4.50 -18.54 4.04
CA ARG A 67 5.71 -19.37 4.24
C ARG A 67 6.85 -18.58 4.87
N ASP A 68 7.70 -19.28 5.64
CA ASP A 68 9.00 -18.74 6.06
C ASP A 68 10.02 -18.77 4.93
N LEU A 69 11.09 -17.98 5.10
CA LEU A 69 12.29 -18.16 4.28
C LEU A 69 12.84 -19.59 4.48
N PRO A 70 13.26 -20.28 3.40
CA PRO A 70 13.92 -21.58 3.50
C PRO A 70 15.16 -21.51 4.41
N GLU A 71 15.48 -22.59 5.12
CA GLU A 71 16.56 -22.62 6.12
C GLU A 71 17.92 -22.21 5.52
N GLY A 72 18.26 -22.64 4.31
CA GLY A 72 19.49 -22.23 3.62
C GLY A 72 19.57 -20.75 3.22
N LEU A 73 18.45 -20.02 3.16
CA LEU A 73 18.42 -18.57 2.90
C LEU A 73 18.40 -17.75 4.20
N LYS A 74 18.05 -18.36 5.34
CA LYS A 74 18.05 -17.72 6.67
C LYS A 74 19.47 -17.48 7.20
N GLU A 75 20.43 -18.30 6.78
CA GLU A 75 21.82 -18.25 7.26
C GLU A 75 22.67 -17.15 6.60
N VAL A 76 22.21 -16.59 5.48
CA VAL A 76 22.92 -15.49 4.79
C VAL A 76 22.57 -14.16 5.47
N PRO A 77 23.55 -13.36 5.94
CA PRO A 77 23.30 -12.24 6.87
C PRO A 77 22.38 -11.14 6.33
N ILE A 78 22.37 -10.89 5.02
CA ILE A 78 21.53 -9.85 4.38
C ILE A 78 20.21 -10.45 3.89
N ILE A 79 20.27 -11.61 3.26
CA ILE A 79 19.12 -12.26 2.62
C ILE A 79 18.19 -12.89 3.66
N GLY A 80 18.70 -13.41 4.76
CA GLY A 80 17.89 -14.02 5.81
C GLY A 80 16.98 -13.03 6.53
N ARG A 81 17.47 -11.81 6.80
CA ARG A 81 16.70 -10.77 7.50
C ARG A 81 15.86 -9.92 6.55
N TYR A 82 16.40 -9.54 5.39
CA TYR A 82 15.75 -8.58 4.48
C TYR A 82 15.26 -9.20 3.17
N GLY A 83 15.42 -10.51 2.95
CA GLY A 83 15.16 -11.15 1.65
C GLY A 83 13.76 -10.91 1.11
N LYS A 84 12.71 -11.02 1.94
CA LYS A 84 11.32 -10.72 1.51
C LYS A 84 11.14 -9.25 1.13
N MET A 85 11.74 -8.35 1.90
CA MET A 85 11.68 -6.90 1.63
C MET A 85 12.46 -6.54 0.37
N LEU A 86 13.65 -7.11 0.16
CA LEU A 86 14.46 -6.90 -1.04
C LEU A 86 13.79 -7.48 -2.28
N ALA A 87 13.18 -8.65 -2.18
CA ALA A 87 12.39 -9.21 -3.27
C ALA A 87 11.18 -8.31 -3.60
N TRP A 88 10.46 -7.81 -2.60
CA TRP A 88 9.40 -6.82 -2.81
C TRP A 88 9.91 -5.52 -3.47
N LEU A 89 11.05 -4.99 -3.03
CA LEU A 89 11.71 -3.85 -3.66
C LEU A 89 12.16 -4.14 -5.09
N THR A 90 12.48 -5.39 -5.42
CA THR A 90 12.81 -5.80 -6.79
C THR A 90 11.56 -5.74 -7.68
N PHE A 91 10.40 -6.22 -7.21
CA PHE A 91 9.13 -6.02 -7.92
C PHE A 91 8.83 -4.53 -8.12
N LEU A 92 8.95 -3.71 -7.07
CA LEU A 92 8.76 -2.26 -7.19
C LEU A 92 9.75 -1.64 -8.18
N GLY A 93 11.02 -2.02 -8.14
CA GLY A 93 12.07 -1.53 -9.02
C GLY A 93 11.83 -1.92 -10.48
N ILE A 94 11.39 -3.15 -10.75
CA ILE A 94 11.01 -3.61 -12.09
C ILE A 94 9.80 -2.81 -12.59
N ALA A 95 8.77 -2.61 -11.75
CA ALA A 95 7.60 -1.83 -12.12
C ALA A 95 7.97 -0.37 -12.48
N VAL A 96 8.78 0.29 -11.64
CA VAL A 96 9.25 1.66 -11.89
C VAL A 96 10.13 1.75 -13.13
N TRP A 97 11.05 0.78 -13.31
CA TRP A 97 11.92 0.72 -14.48
C TRP A 97 11.13 0.52 -15.78
N TYR A 98 10.11 -0.34 -15.75
CA TYR A 98 9.26 -0.62 -16.92
C TYR A 98 8.46 0.60 -17.37
N CYS A 99 8.00 1.41 -16.41
CA CYS A 99 7.26 2.65 -16.67
C CYS A 99 8.14 3.84 -17.10
N ARG A 100 9.47 3.71 -17.06
CA ARG A 100 10.39 4.80 -17.40
C ARG A 100 10.35 5.10 -18.91
N PRO A 101 10.44 6.38 -19.35
CA PRO A 101 10.68 6.70 -20.76
C PRO A 101 11.94 5.99 -21.30
N ASN A 102 11.85 5.43 -22.51
CA ASN A 102 12.88 4.61 -23.16
C ASN A 102 13.21 3.28 -22.44
N SER A 103 12.21 2.66 -21.81
CA SER A 103 12.30 1.27 -21.36
C SER A 103 12.50 0.30 -22.55
N MET A 104 12.87 -0.95 -22.24
CA MET A 104 13.31 -2.01 -23.17
C MET A 104 12.54 -1.99 -24.51
N TYR A 105 13.28 -2.05 -25.62
CA TYR A 105 12.77 -2.01 -27.00
C TYR A 105 12.27 -0.65 -27.54
N GLY A 106 12.60 0.47 -26.89
CA GLY A 106 12.35 1.81 -27.45
C GLY A 106 10.87 2.24 -27.40
N GLY A 107 10.04 1.51 -26.67
CA GLY A 107 8.64 1.86 -26.42
C GLY A 107 8.48 2.70 -25.15
N THR A 108 7.67 3.76 -25.22
CA THR A 108 7.26 4.57 -24.07
C THR A 108 6.00 3.98 -23.44
N HIS A 109 6.13 3.24 -22.34
CA HIS A 109 5.01 2.67 -21.58
C HIS A 109 4.56 3.58 -20.42
N GLN A 110 4.45 4.89 -20.67
CA GLN A 110 4.14 5.86 -19.63
C GLN A 110 2.72 5.71 -19.08
N ASP A 111 1.80 5.20 -19.91
CA ASP A 111 0.39 5.00 -19.56
C ASP A 111 0.20 3.88 -18.51
N LEU A 112 1.21 3.03 -18.31
CA LEU A 112 1.16 1.92 -17.35
C LEU A 112 1.56 2.31 -15.92
N VAL A 113 2.00 3.55 -15.66
CA VAL A 113 2.43 3.98 -14.31
C VAL A 113 1.33 3.70 -13.28
N GLY A 114 0.10 4.13 -13.57
CA GLY A 114 -1.06 3.88 -12.71
C GLY A 114 -1.35 2.39 -12.57
N TYR A 115 -1.33 1.66 -13.67
CA TYR A 115 -1.64 0.24 -13.69
C TYR A 115 -0.64 -0.61 -12.88
N LEU A 116 0.67 -0.42 -13.07
CA LEU A 116 1.70 -1.19 -12.39
C LEU A 116 1.90 -0.77 -10.94
N LEU A 117 1.99 0.52 -10.64
CA LEU A 117 2.27 0.97 -9.27
C LEU A 117 1.03 0.91 -8.38
N VAL A 118 -0.14 1.28 -8.90
CA VAL A 118 -1.39 1.30 -8.14
C VAL A 118 -2.13 -0.03 -8.28
N GLY A 119 -2.42 -0.45 -9.50
CA GLY A 119 -3.16 -1.70 -9.76
C GLY A 119 -2.42 -2.95 -9.28
N VAL A 120 -1.16 -3.10 -9.69
CA VAL A 120 -0.37 -4.29 -9.35
C VAL A 120 0.25 -4.20 -7.96
N ILE A 121 1.16 -3.24 -7.72
CA ILE A 121 1.94 -3.22 -6.47
C ILE A 121 1.05 -2.91 -5.26
N LEU A 122 0.29 -1.82 -5.29
CA LEU A 122 -0.49 -1.39 -4.14
C LEU A 122 -1.74 -2.24 -3.92
N LEU A 123 -2.63 -2.30 -4.91
CA LEU A 123 -3.88 -3.06 -4.78
C LEU A 123 -3.60 -4.57 -4.74
N GLY A 124 -2.56 -5.07 -5.39
CA GLY A 124 -2.15 -6.48 -5.28
C GLY A 124 -1.63 -6.85 -3.90
N PHE A 125 -0.98 -5.92 -3.19
CA PHE A 125 -0.62 -6.13 -1.77
C PHE A 125 -1.88 -6.30 -0.91
N GLY A 126 -2.85 -5.39 -1.06
CA GLY A 126 -4.13 -5.45 -0.35
C GLY A 126 -4.95 -6.70 -0.68
N ALA A 127 -5.04 -7.05 -1.97
CA ALA A 127 -5.72 -8.25 -2.44
C ALA A 127 -5.06 -9.52 -1.90
N SER A 128 -3.73 -9.59 -1.89
CA SER A 128 -2.98 -10.72 -1.34
C SER A 128 -3.20 -10.87 0.16
N ALA A 129 -3.21 -9.77 0.91
CA ALA A 129 -3.50 -9.79 2.34
C ALA A 129 -4.93 -10.32 2.62
N ALA A 130 -5.92 -9.88 1.83
CA ALA A 130 -7.30 -10.36 1.93
C ALA A 130 -7.43 -11.84 1.55
N LEU A 131 -6.81 -12.27 0.44
CA LEU A 131 -6.79 -13.66 -0.01
C LEU A 131 -6.20 -14.58 1.06
N VAL A 132 -5.08 -14.19 1.67
CA VAL A 132 -4.44 -14.96 2.74
C VAL A 132 -5.35 -15.06 3.97
N CYS A 133 -6.08 -14.00 4.31
CA CYS A 133 -7.07 -14.05 5.38
C CYS A 133 -8.23 -15.04 5.07
N PHE A 134 -8.66 -15.14 3.81
CA PHE A 134 -9.71 -16.10 3.41
C PHE A 134 -9.22 -17.54 3.23
N MET A 135 -7.94 -17.70 2.86
CA MET A 135 -7.27 -19.00 2.76
C MET A 135 -6.88 -19.58 4.12
N TYR A 136 -6.82 -18.76 5.17
CA TYR A 136 -6.38 -19.17 6.50
C TYR A 136 -7.26 -20.27 7.10
N SER A 137 -6.62 -21.40 7.39
CA SER A 137 -7.21 -22.56 8.04
C SER A 137 -6.50 -22.88 9.37
N GLY A 138 -6.58 -21.96 10.33
CA GLY A 138 -6.02 -22.14 11.67
C GLY A 138 -7.07 -22.37 12.76
N ASP A 139 -6.59 -22.68 13.96
CA ASP A 139 -7.42 -22.93 15.15
C ASP A 139 -7.74 -21.66 15.97
N LYS A 140 -7.16 -20.51 15.60
CA LYS A 140 -7.43 -19.22 16.25
C LYS A 140 -8.81 -18.66 15.89
N ASN A 141 -9.37 -17.87 16.81
CA ASN A 141 -10.73 -17.33 16.71
C ASN A 141 -10.95 -16.38 15.52
N SER A 142 -9.91 -15.68 15.07
CA SER A 142 -9.99 -14.70 13.98
C SER A 142 -9.18 -15.12 12.75
N ARG A 143 -9.69 -14.74 11.55
CA ARG A 143 -8.96 -14.94 10.29
C ARG A 143 -7.80 -13.97 10.10
N LEU A 144 -7.79 -12.87 10.85
CA LEU A 144 -6.69 -11.89 10.83
C LEU A 144 -5.35 -12.49 11.26
N TYR A 145 -5.37 -13.60 12.00
CA TYR A 145 -4.17 -14.35 12.37
C TYR A 145 -3.35 -14.83 11.17
N ALA A 146 -3.93 -14.88 9.98
CA ALA A 146 -3.20 -15.12 8.74
C ALA A 146 -2.07 -14.10 8.50
N LEU A 147 -2.22 -12.88 9.05
CA LEU A 147 -1.28 -11.77 8.91
C LEU A 147 -0.29 -11.65 10.07
N HIS A 148 -0.31 -12.58 11.04
CA HIS A 148 0.57 -12.57 12.23
C HIS A 148 2.04 -12.32 11.86
N ARG A 149 2.53 -13.02 10.82
CA ARG A 149 3.92 -12.88 10.34
C ARG A 149 4.32 -11.46 9.95
N PHE A 150 3.39 -10.71 9.36
CA PHE A 150 3.63 -9.32 9.02
C PHE A 150 3.54 -8.43 10.27
N VAL A 151 2.54 -8.68 11.11
CA VAL A 151 2.31 -7.93 12.35
C VAL A 151 3.51 -7.99 13.31
N ASP A 152 4.11 -9.17 13.49
CA ASP A 152 5.23 -9.34 14.43
C ASP A 152 6.51 -8.63 13.99
N THR A 153 6.70 -8.51 12.68
CA THR A 153 7.89 -7.87 12.10
C THR A 153 7.73 -6.35 12.12
N TYR A 154 6.50 -5.84 12.15
CA TYR A 154 6.23 -4.42 12.05
C TYR A 154 6.66 -3.68 13.33
N PRO A 155 7.44 -2.58 13.20
CA PRO A 155 7.97 -1.88 14.36
C PRO A 155 6.84 -1.35 15.25
N THR A 156 6.99 -1.60 16.55
CA THR A 156 6.03 -1.16 17.56
C THR A 156 6.76 -0.47 18.70
N ILE A 157 6.17 0.62 19.18
CA ILE A 157 6.67 1.36 20.33
C ILE A 157 6.50 0.48 21.57
N THR A 158 7.60 0.15 22.22
CA THR A 158 7.62 -0.60 23.47
C THR A 158 7.01 0.24 24.59
N LYS A 159 6.16 -0.39 25.40
CA LYS A 159 5.60 0.30 26.58
C LYS A 159 6.73 0.55 27.59
N PRO A 160 6.77 1.72 28.23
CA PRO A 160 7.77 2.00 29.25
C PRO A 160 7.59 1.05 30.45
N GLU A 161 8.68 0.42 30.89
CA GLU A 161 8.71 -0.52 32.02
C GLU A 161 8.59 0.20 33.38
N ARG A 162 8.98 1.49 33.40
CA ARG A 162 8.93 2.35 34.59
C ARG A 162 7.72 3.27 34.55
N HIS A 163 7.19 3.60 35.71
CA HIS A 163 6.26 4.73 35.85
C HIS A 163 6.90 6.03 35.31
N VAL A 164 6.30 6.59 34.26
CA VAL A 164 6.76 7.83 33.61
C VAL A 164 6.26 9.03 34.42
N ARG A 165 7.19 9.93 34.82
CA ARG A 165 6.86 11.12 35.60
C ARG A 165 6.03 12.10 34.75
N PHE A 166 5.17 12.91 35.39
CA PHE A 166 4.32 13.87 34.68
C PHE A 166 5.13 14.83 33.79
N ASN A 167 6.22 15.38 34.31
CA ASN A 167 7.08 16.30 33.55
C ASN A 167 7.67 15.65 32.29
N GLU A 168 7.98 14.36 32.33
CA GLU A 168 8.49 13.61 31.17
C GLU A 168 7.39 13.48 30.10
N LYS A 169 6.16 13.11 30.49
CA LYS A 169 5.01 13.08 29.58
C LYS A 169 4.72 14.45 28.97
N LEU A 170 4.79 15.51 29.76
CA LEU A 170 4.58 16.89 29.31
C LEU A 170 5.63 17.29 28.27
N TRP A 171 6.92 17.07 28.57
CA TRP A 171 8.01 17.37 27.65
C TRP A 171 7.93 16.58 26.34
N THR A 172 7.61 15.29 26.39
CA THR A 172 7.41 14.49 25.17
C THR A 172 6.24 15.03 24.34
N THR A 173 5.14 15.40 24.97
CA THR A 173 3.97 15.95 24.28
C THR A 173 4.29 17.29 23.62
N THR A 174 4.94 18.20 24.35
CA THR A 174 5.39 19.50 23.81
C THR A 174 6.37 19.32 22.66
N LEU A 175 7.31 18.38 22.76
CA LEU A 175 8.26 18.08 21.69
C LEU A 175 7.55 17.61 20.41
N VAL A 176 6.60 16.66 20.53
CA VAL A 176 5.80 16.18 19.40
C VAL A 176 4.99 17.32 18.78
N LEU A 177 4.43 18.19 19.60
CA LEU A 177 3.66 19.35 19.14
C LEU A 177 4.53 20.35 18.35
N ILE A 178 5.74 20.62 18.81
CA ILE A 178 6.70 21.48 18.09
C ILE A 178 7.02 20.88 16.72
N ILE A 179 7.30 19.58 16.66
CA ILE A 179 7.59 18.88 15.39
C ILE A 179 6.37 18.94 14.47
N TYR A 180 5.16 18.74 14.98
CA TYR A 180 3.91 18.85 14.22
C TYR A 180 3.74 20.25 13.60
N PHE A 181 3.91 21.32 14.38
CA PHE A 181 3.84 22.69 13.86
C PHE A 181 4.94 22.99 12.85
N ALA A 182 6.16 22.50 13.08
CA ALA A 182 7.26 22.66 12.13
C ALA A 182 6.91 22.01 10.78
N MET A 183 6.45 20.75 10.77
CA MET A 183 6.06 20.04 9.53
C MET A 183 4.88 20.71 8.80
N THR A 184 3.96 21.30 9.56
CA THR A 184 2.81 22.05 9.02
C THR A 184 3.25 23.33 8.28
N ASN A 185 4.43 23.87 8.54
CA ASN A 185 4.96 25.05 7.86
C ASN A 185 5.93 24.73 6.72
N VAL A 186 6.30 23.45 6.53
CA VAL A 186 7.20 23.03 5.43
C VAL A 186 6.36 22.60 4.23
N MET A 187 6.42 23.38 3.16
CA MET A 187 5.75 23.09 1.89
C MET A 187 6.42 21.92 1.16
N ILE A 188 5.61 21.09 0.51
CA ILE A 188 6.08 20.04 -0.40
C ILE A 188 6.80 20.72 -1.56
N TRP A 189 8.00 20.22 -1.86
CA TRP A 189 8.80 20.74 -2.95
C TRP A 189 8.13 20.49 -4.30
N GLY A 190 8.15 21.49 -5.18
CA GLY A 190 7.67 21.38 -6.56
C GLY A 190 6.22 21.78 -6.80
N LEU A 191 5.49 22.28 -5.80
CA LEU A 191 4.12 22.79 -5.96
C LEU A 191 4.10 24.20 -6.58
N SER A 192 3.16 24.46 -7.49
CA SER A 192 2.95 25.76 -8.14
C SER A 192 2.40 26.85 -7.20
N GLY A 193 2.05 26.50 -5.96
CA GLY A 193 1.47 27.40 -4.96
C GLY A 193 -0.04 27.65 -5.12
N GLN A 194 -0.66 27.18 -6.22
CA GLN A 194 -2.11 27.20 -6.46
C GLN A 194 -2.75 25.84 -6.15
N ALA A 195 -2.50 25.27 -4.97
CA ALA A 195 -3.19 24.04 -4.58
C ALA A 195 -4.66 24.37 -4.25
N LEU A 196 -5.61 23.85 -5.04
CA LEU A 196 -7.03 23.92 -4.71
C LEU A 196 -7.32 23.08 -3.46
N ASP A 197 -7.66 23.73 -2.34
CA ASP A 197 -7.95 23.04 -1.08
C ASP A 197 -9.40 22.54 -1.02
N LEU A 198 -9.70 21.51 -1.84
CA LEU A 198 -11.03 20.88 -1.92
C LEU A 198 -11.50 20.31 -0.57
N PHE A 199 -10.54 20.00 0.33
CA PHE A 199 -10.78 19.39 1.64
C PHE A 199 -10.68 20.39 2.81
N SER A 200 -10.72 21.70 2.53
CA SER A 200 -10.64 22.75 3.56
C SER A 200 -11.62 22.53 4.73
N GLY A 201 -12.85 22.07 4.45
CA GLY A 201 -13.85 21.74 5.47
C GLY A 201 -13.52 20.51 6.33
N PHE A 202 -12.77 19.54 5.80
CA PHE A 202 -12.35 18.33 6.52
C PHE A 202 -11.01 18.53 7.24
N ARG A 203 -10.31 19.63 6.98
CA ARG A 203 -8.98 19.91 7.48
C ARG A 203 -8.89 20.00 8.99
N SER A 204 -9.94 20.56 9.62
CA SER A 204 -10.05 20.66 11.08
C SER A 204 -10.16 19.29 11.74
N ILE A 205 -10.77 18.31 11.06
CA ILE A 205 -10.92 16.94 11.54
C ILE A 205 -9.65 16.13 11.25
N MET A 206 -9.07 16.30 10.06
CA MET A 206 -7.89 15.56 9.62
C MET A 206 -6.57 16.13 10.16
N ALA A 207 -6.58 17.28 10.85
CA ALA A 207 -5.37 17.93 11.37
C ALA A 207 -4.24 18.01 10.30
N GLY A 208 -4.61 18.34 9.06
CA GLY A 208 -3.69 18.45 7.92
C GLY A 208 -3.40 19.89 7.53
N ALA A 209 -2.43 20.11 6.64
CA ALA A 209 -2.17 21.41 5.99
C ALA A 209 -1.82 21.28 4.49
N SER A 210 -2.43 22.11 3.63
CA SER A 210 -2.49 21.87 2.18
C SER A 210 -1.13 22.16 1.58
N GLY A 211 -0.64 21.27 0.75
CA GLY A 211 0.67 21.42 0.14
C GLY A 211 1.84 21.39 1.13
N THR A 212 1.66 20.96 2.38
CA THR A 212 2.74 20.80 3.37
C THR A 212 3.05 19.33 3.59
N ILE A 213 4.11 19.02 4.35
CA ILE A 213 4.42 17.64 4.76
C ILE A 213 3.21 16.97 5.45
N MET A 214 2.34 17.76 6.09
CA MET A 214 1.13 17.30 6.76
C MET A 214 -0.11 17.31 5.85
N HIS A 215 0.04 17.20 4.52
CA HIS A 215 -1.09 17.27 3.58
C HIS A 215 -2.24 16.30 3.91
N LEU A 216 -1.91 15.02 4.11
CA LEU A 216 -2.88 13.99 4.49
C LEU A 216 -3.32 14.07 5.96
N GLY A 217 -2.53 14.74 6.80
CA GLY A 217 -2.78 14.83 8.24
C GLY A 217 -2.90 13.45 8.92
N ILE A 218 -3.89 13.29 9.78
CA ILE A 218 -4.23 12.03 10.47
C ILE A 218 -5.23 11.17 9.68
N GLY A 219 -5.64 11.58 8.47
CA GLY A 219 -6.67 10.93 7.65
C GLY A 219 -6.51 9.40 7.57
N PRO A 220 -5.37 8.87 7.09
CA PRO A 220 -5.18 7.43 6.95
C PRO A 220 -5.30 6.66 8.27
N ILE A 221 -4.89 7.28 9.38
CA ILE A 221 -4.96 6.69 10.73
C ILE A 221 -6.42 6.56 11.17
N VAL A 222 -7.19 7.64 10.99
CA VAL A 222 -8.59 7.69 11.36
C VAL A 222 -9.39 6.73 10.48
N THR A 223 -9.23 6.79 9.16
CA THR A 223 -9.93 5.93 8.19
C THR A 223 -9.66 4.44 8.50
N GLY A 224 -8.40 4.05 8.69
CA GLY A 224 -8.04 2.68 9.04
C GLY A 224 -8.62 2.22 10.38
N SER A 225 -8.68 3.12 11.38
CA SER A 225 -9.28 2.83 12.68
C SER A 225 -10.80 2.64 12.61
N ILE A 226 -11.51 3.45 11.82
CA ILE A 226 -12.96 3.35 11.60
C ILE A 226 -13.28 2.00 10.97
N ILE A 227 -12.53 1.59 9.94
CA ILE A 227 -12.74 0.28 9.28
C ILE A 227 -12.58 -0.87 10.27
N MET A 228 -11.51 -0.86 11.07
CA MET A 228 -11.28 -1.90 12.08
C MET A 228 -12.36 -1.92 13.16
N GLN A 229 -12.80 -0.75 13.62
CA GLN A 229 -13.88 -0.63 14.59
C GLN A 229 -15.21 -1.14 14.03
N LEU A 230 -15.54 -0.84 12.77
CA LEU A 230 -16.73 -1.35 12.10
C LEU A 230 -16.70 -2.88 11.97
N PHE A 231 -15.56 -3.46 11.60
CA PHE A 231 -15.42 -4.91 11.47
C PHE A 231 -15.45 -5.66 12.81
N ALA A 232 -14.83 -5.10 13.85
CA ALA A 232 -14.91 -5.65 15.20
C ALA A 232 -16.31 -5.49 15.81
N GLY A 233 -16.92 -4.30 15.64
CA GLY A 233 -18.27 -3.99 16.13
C GLY A 233 -19.35 -4.83 15.47
N ALA A 234 -19.26 -5.06 14.16
CA ALA A 234 -20.16 -5.94 13.42
C ALA A 234 -19.90 -7.44 13.66
N LYS A 235 -18.92 -7.79 14.50
CA LYS A 235 -18.48 -9.17 14.78
C LYS A 235 -18.08 -9.98 13.53
N ILE A 236 -17.70 -9.29 12.46
CA ILE A 236 -17.12 -9.89 11.25
C ILE A 236 -15.75 -10.46 11.60
N ILE A 237 -14.97 -9.70 12.38
CA ILE A 237 -13.69 -10.11 12.95
C ILE A 237 -13.93 -10.41 14.44
N ARG A 238 -13.75 -11.67 14.85
CA ARG A 238 -13.92 -12.11 16.24
C ARG A 238 -12.57 -12.09 16.97
N LEU A 239 -12.18 -10.92 17.46
CA LEU A 239 -11.02 -10.72 18.34
C LEU A 239 -11.52 -10.34 19.73
N ASP A 240 -10.99 -10.97 20.76
CA ASP A 240 -11.21 -10.61 22.15
C ASP A 240 -10.17 -9.57 22.59
N LEU A 241 -10.59 -8.31 22.69
CA LEU A 241 -9.69 -7.22 23.09
C LEU A 241 -9.28 -7.25 24.57
N GLN A 242 -9.82 -8.18 25.37
CA GLN A 242 -9.35 -8.46 26.72
C GLN A 242 -8.10 -9.33 26.71
N ASP A 243 -7.94 -10.17 25.69
CA ASP A 243 -6.74 -10.99 25.49
C ASP A 243 -5.59 -10.16 24.90
N SER A 244 -4.37 -10.40 25.39
CA SER A 244 -3.20 -9.62 25.00
C SER A 244 -2.71 -9.92 23.59
N GLU A 245 -2.89 -11.16 23.12
CA GLU A 245 -2.51 -11.61 21.78
C GLU A 245 -3.47 -11.05 20.74
N ASP A 246 -4.78 -11.19 20.97
CA ASP A 246 -5.82 -10.64 20.10
C ASP A 246 -5.75 -9.11 20.01
N LYS A 247 -5.39 -8.43 21.11
CA LYS A 247 -5.16 -6.98 21.12
C LYS A 247 -3.92 -6.58 20.30
N ALA A 248 -2.84 -7.35 20.39
CA ALA A 248 -1.64 -7.12 19.57
C ALA A 248 -1.95 -7.31 18.08
N MET A 249 -2.70 -8.37 17.74
CA MET A 249 -3.16 -8.62 16.37
C MET A 249 -4.05 -7.48 15.84
N TYR A 250 -5.02 -7.02 16.64
CA TYR A 250 -5.87 -5.89 16.28
C TYR A 250 -5.05 -4.64 15.97
N GLN A 251 -4.10 -4.28 16.84
CA GLN A 251 -3.23 -3.12 16.66
C GLN A 251 -2.30 -3.26 15.46
N GLY A 252 -1.75 -4.46 15.24
CA GLY A 252 -0.89 -4.76 14.10
C GLY A 252 -1.61 -4.62 12.77
N VAL A 253 -2.80 -5.22 12.65
CA VAL A 253 -3.59 -5.14 11.41
C VAL A 253 -4.14 -3.72 11.20
N GLN A 254 -4.49 -3.00 12.26
CA GLN A 254 -4.85 -1.59 12.14
C GLN A 254 -3.70 -0.78 11.51
N LYS A 255 -2.45 -0.96 11.97
CA LYS A 255 -1.29 -0.29 11.36
C LYS A 255 -1.08 -0.67 9.90
N LEU A 256 -1.30 -1.93 9.54
CA LEU A 256 -1.25 -2.40 8.16
C LEU A 256 -2.30 -1.68 7.28
N LEU A 257 -3.52 -1.53 7.80
CA LEU A 257 -4.57 -0.78 7.09
C LEU A 257 -4.24 0.70 6.96
N VAL A 258 -3.63 1.32 7.97
CA VAL A 258 -3.13 2.70 7.86
C VAL A 258 -2.09 2.81 6.74
N LEU A 259 -1.13 1.87 6.68
CA LEU A 259 -0.11 1.84 5.63
C LEU A 259 -0.73 1.74 4.23
N LEU A 260 -1.81 0.97 4.07
CA LEU A 260 -2.56 0.87 2.83
C LEU A 260 -3.35 2.15 2.52
N MET A 261 -3.92 2.80 3.54
CA MET A 261 -4.70 4.03 3.35
C MET A 261 -3.87 5.23 2.94
N ILE A 262 -2.60 5.30 3.35
CA ILE A 262 -1.69 6.40 2.95
C ILE A 262 -1.67 6.60 1.42
N PRO A 263 -1.30 5.60 0.59
CA PRO A 263 -1.30 5.76 -0.86
C PRO A 263 -2.72 5.80 -1.47
N ILE A 264 -3.71 5.13 -0.88
CA ILE A 264 -5.11 5.20 -1.34
C ILE A 264 -5.64 6.65 -1.24
N GLU A 265 -5.29 7.36 -0.18
CA GLU A 265 -5.68 8.77 0.00
C GLU A 265 -4.72 9.73 -0.74
N SER A 266 -3.40 9.47 -0.76
CA SER A 266 -2.42 10.40 -1.32
C SER A 266 -2.39 10.45 -2.84
N ILE A 267 -2.59 9.31 -3.52
CA ILE A 267 -2.51 9.24 -4.99
C ILE A 267 -3.57 10.14 -5.63
N PRO A 268 -4.88 9.99 -5.34
CA PRO A 268 -5.89 10.88 -5.93
C PRO A 268 -5.66 12.34 -5.58
N GLN A 269 -5.17 12.64 -4.37
CA GLN A 269 -4.88 14.02 -3.97
C GLN A 269 -3.73 14.64 -4.77
N THR A 270 -2.71 13.83 -5.09
CA THR A 270 -1.56 14.28 -5.87
C THR A 270 -1.91 14.48 -7.35
N TYR A 271 -2.60 13.52 -7.97
CA TYR A 271 -2.99 13.62 -9.38
C TYR A 271 -4.17 14.58 -9.63
N GLY A 272 -4.96 14.87 -8.60
CA GLY A 272 -6.16 15.70 -8.72
C GLY A 272 -5.99 17.16 -8.33
N PHE A 273 -5.11 17.49 -7.36
CA PHE A 273 -5.12 18.82 -6.72
C PHE A 273 -3.75 19.45 -6.49
N LEU A 274 -2.66 18.71 -6.71
CA LEU A 274 -1.29 19.20 -6.51
C LEU A 274 -0.61 19.44 -7.86
N ASP A 275 -0.74 20.67 -8.37
CA ASP A 275 -0.13 21.02 -9.65
C ASP A 275 1.38 21.32 -9.49
N PRO A 276 2.24 20.64 -10.27
CA PRO A 276 3.67 20.91 -10.25
C PRO A 276 3.99 22.27 -10.90
N THR A 277 5.02 22.96 -10.42
CA THR A 277 5.46 24.22 -11.02
C THR A 277 6.01 24.02 -12.44
N GLU A 278 5.54 24.82 -13.41
CA GLU A 278 5.99 24.75 -14.83
C GLU A 278 7.52 24.83 -14.99
N ASN A 279 8.19 25.64 -14.16
CA ASN A 279 9.64 25.77 -14.13
C ASN A 279 10.36 24.45 -13.76
N LEU A 280 9.77 23.64 -12.88
CA LEU A 280 10.33 22.35 -12.49
C LEU A 280 10.14 21.32 -13.60
N ILE A 281 8.95 21.30 -14.21
CA ILE A 281 8.62 20.44 -15.36
C ILE A 281 9.63 20.70 -16.49
N THR A 282 9.84 21.97 -16.83
CA THR A 282 10.74 22.39 -17.93
C THR A 282 12.20 22.02 -17.64
N LYS A 283 12.67 22.16 -16.40
CA LYS A 283 14.04 21.76 -16.01
C LYS A 283 14.26 20.25 -16.02
N LEU A 284 13.28 19.48 -15.56
CA LEU A 284 13.34 18.02 -15.61
C LEU A 284 13.29 17.52 -17.05
N TRP A 285 12.42 18.10 -17.89
CA TRP A 285 12.31 17.77 -19.30
C TRP A 285 13.60 18.08 -20.08
N ASN A 286 14.15 19.29 -19.89
CA ASN A 286 15.38 19.70 -20.58
C ASN A 286 16.65 19.01 -20.05
N GLY A 287 16.63 18.40 -18.86
CA GLY A 287 17.74 17.62 -18.31
C GLY A 287 17.70 16.13 -18.64
N LEU A 288 16.62 15.65 -19.27
CA LEU A 288 16.40 14.25 -19.67
C LEU A 288 16.50 14.04 -21.19
N GLY A 289 16.68 15.10 -21.98
CA GLY A 289 17.01 15.06 -23.41
C GLY A 289 18.51 15.15 -23.65
#